data_AF-A0A1G6CB14-F1
#
_entry.id   AF-A0A1G6CB14-F1
#
_cell.length_a   1.000
_cell.length_b   1.000
_cell.length_c   1.000
_cell.angle_alpha   90.00
_cell.angle_beta   90.00
_cell.angle_gamma   90.00
#
_symmetry.space_group_name_H-M   'P 1'
#
loop_
_entity.id
_entity.type
_entity.pdbx_description
1 polymer ?
#
loop_
_entity_poly.entity_id
_entity_poly.type
_entity_poly.pdbx_seq_one_letter_code
_entity_poly.pdbx_strand_id
1 'polypeptide(L)'
;MLRISFDELSGLGASGVTDEYRHLVGSYPKLLAAVLKENLTKTQKYYIILYYRDGMTMEEIAKLCGVNRSTVSRTLKRARERLKRAIHCELVKKAIKR
;
A
#
# COMPACT_ATOMS: atom_id res chain seq x y z
N MET A 1 10.29 15.45 6.54
CA MET A 1 10.89 14.16 6.10
C MET A 1 10.11 13.04 6.77
N LEU A 2 9.12 12.46 6.09
CA LEU A 2 8.25 11.43 6.68
C LEU A 2 9.04 10.12 6.84
N ARG A 3 9.53 9.85 8.06
CA ARG A 3 10.07 8.55 8.48
C ARG A 3 8.88 7.64 8.75
N ILE A 4 8.46 6.87 7.75
CA ILE A 4 7.53 5.76 8.00
C ILE A 4 8.38 4.61 8.52
N SER A 5 8.33 4.36 9.84
CA SER A 5 8.95 3.17 10.43
C SER A 5 8.08 1.94 10.11
N PHE A 6 8.73 0.79 9.97
CA PHE A 6 8.10 -0.48 9.65
C PHE A 6 7.11 -0.95 10.74
N ASP A 7 7.30 -0.48 11.98
CA ASP A 7 6.44 -0.82 13.12
C ASP A 7 5.00 -0.29 12.97
N GLU A 8 4.78 0.80 12.22
CA GLU A 8 3.44 1.35 11.95
C GLU A 8 2.59 0.46 11.03
N LEU A 9 3.22 -0.43 10.24
CA LEU A 9 2.53 -1.34 9.32
C LEU A 9 2.14 -2.67 9.98
N SER A 10 2.53 -2.91 11.22
CA SER A 10 2.15 -4.11 11.97
C SER A 10 0.69 -4.08 12.46
N GLY A 11 0.09 -2.88 12.53
CA GLY A 11 -1.30 -2.65 12.96
C GLY A 11 -2.39 -2.94 11.92
N LEU A 12 -2.09 -3.62 10.80
CA LEU A 12 -3.00 -3.93 9.67
C LEU A 12 -4.11 -4.97 10.00
N GLY A 13 -4.73 -4.84 11.18
CA GLY A 13 -5.81 -5.66 11.70
C GLY A 13 -7.22 -5.24 11.28
N ALA A 14 -7.40 -4.14 10.55
CA ALA A 14 -8.74 -3.65 10.20
C ALA A 14 -9.09 -3.98 8.73
N SER A 15 -9.96 -4.98 8.56
CA SER A 15 -10.90 -5.18 7.44
C SER A 15 -10.48 -4.63 6.06
N GLY A 16 -9.77 -5.44 5.27
CA GLY A 16 -9.63 -5.18 3.83
C GLY A 16 -8.24 -5.40 3.22
N VAL A 17 -7.24 -5.80 4.01
CA VAL A 17 -6.06 -6.47 3.46
C VAL A 17 -6.43 -7.92 3.25
N THR A 18 -6.49 -8.37 2.00
CA THR A 18 -6.53 -9.81 1.69
C THR A 18 -5.32 -10.47 2.37
N ASP A 19 -5.56 -11.60 3.05
CA ASP A 19 -4.58 -12.39 3.82
C ASP A 19 -3.21 -12.54 3.10
N GLU A 20 -3.26 -12.57 1.76
CA GLU A 20 -2.12 -12.67 0.84
C GLU A 20 -0.99 -11.63 1.08
N TYR A 21 -1.29 -10.40 1.51
CA TYR A 21 -0.24 -9.37 1.69
C TYR A 21 0.33 -9.32 3.10
N ARG A 22 -0.40 -9.83 4.11
CA ARG A 22 0.07 -9.80 5.50
C ARG A 22 1.39 -10.56 5.66
N HIS A 23 1.47 -11.73 5.03
CA HIS A 23 2.67 -12.56 5.02
C HIS A 23 3.85 -11.90 4.27
N LEU A 24 3.56 -11.25 3.14
CA LEU A 24 4.56 -10.52 2.33
C LEU A 24 5.12 -9.29 3.05
N VAL A 25 4.26 -8.54 3.75
CA VAL A 25 4.63 -7.39 4.57
C VAL A 25 5.55 -7.82 5.72
N GLY A 26 5.25 -8.93 6.38
CA GLY A 26 6.08 -9.47 7.47
C GLY A 26 7.44 -10.02 6.99
N SER A 27 7.48 -10.63 5.80
CA SER A 27 8.69 -11.29 5.29
C SER A 27 9.66 -10.35 4.59
N TYR A 28 9.19 -9.24 3.99
CA TYR A 28 10.02 -8.32 3.20
C TYR A 28 9.78 -6.82 3.47
N PRO A 29 9.94 -6.35 4.73
CA PRO A 29 9.80 -4.95 5.15
C PRO A 29 10.41 -3.92 4.20
N LYS A 30 11.70 -4.10 3.92
CA LYS A 30 12.53 -3.13 3.19
C LYS A 30 12.15 -3.07 1.71
N LEU A 31 11.74 -4.21 1.15
CA LEU A 31 11.28 -4.29 -0.23
C LEU A 31 9.98 -3.51 -0.39
N LEU A 32 9.04 -3.70 0.53
CA LEU A 32 7.77 -3.00 0.50
C LEU A 32 7.95 -1.49 0.63
N ALA A 33 8.81 -1.03 1.53
CA ALA A 33 9.13 0.39 1.68
C ALA A 33 9.71 1.01 0.40
N ALA A 34 10.67 0.32 -0.25
CA ALA A 34 11.24 0.77 -1.51
C ALA A 34 10.19 0.79 -2.64
N VAL A 35 9.38 -0.26 -2.74
CA VAL A 35 8.33 -0.38 -3.75
C VAL A 35 7.26 0.72 -3.56
N LEU A 36 6.83 0.97 -2.33
CA LEU A 36 5.90 2.06 -2.00
C LEU A 36 6.47 3.43 -2.38
N LYS A 37 7.78 3.64 -2.17
CA LYS A 37 8.45 4.91 -2.49
C LYS A 37 8.51 5.16 -4.00
N GLU A 38 8.82 4.16 -4.81
CA GLU A 38 9.12 4.38 -6.24
C GLU A 38 7.95 4.08 -7.19
N ASN A 39 6.99 3.23 -6.80
CA ASN A 39 6.00 2.70 -7.76
C ASN A 39 4.61 3.33 -7.72
N LEU A 40 4.30 4.13 -6.70
CA LEU A 40 2.98 4.76 -6.55
C LEU A 40 3.00 6.25 -6.88
N THR A 41 1.91 6.76 -7.45
CA THR A 41 1.71 8.21 -7.62
C THR A 41 1.46 8.89 -6.26
N LYS A 42 1.63 10.22 -6.18
CA LYS A 42 1.37 10.98 -4.95
C LYS A 42 -0.02 10.70 -4.38
N THR A 43 -1.06 10.74 -5.22
CA THR A 43 -2.46 10.45 -4.82
C THR A 43 -2.63 9.00 -4.34
N GLN A 44 -2.02 8.04 -5.03
CA GLN A 44 -2.09 6.63 -4.62
C GLN A 44 -1.44 6.40 -3.27
N LYS A 45 -0.25 6.97 -3.03
CA LYS A 45 0.43 6.91 -1.73
C LYS A 45 -0.45 7.53 -0.65
N TYR A 46 -1.00 8.70 -0.92
CA TYR A 46 -1.83 9.41 0.05
C TYR A 46 -3.04 8.58 0.47
N TYR A 47 -3.77 7.97 -0.48
CA TYR A 47 -4.92 7.14 -0.15
C TYR A 47 -4.54 5.84 0.56
N ILE A 48 -3.42 5.22 0.18
CA ILE A 48 -2.88 4.04 0.88
C ILE A 48 -2.57 4.38 2.34
N ILE A 49 -1.95 5.54 2.60
CA ILE A 49 -1.63 5.99 3.95
C ILE A 49 -2.91 6.23 4.75
N LEU A 50 -3.86 7.00 4.23
CA LEU A 50 -5.12 7.27 4.93
C LEU A 50 -5.90 5.99 5.25
N TYR A 51 -5.93 5.04 4.31
CA TYR A 51 -6.67 3.80 4.49
C TYR A 51 -5.99 2.81 5.45
N TYR A 52 -4.68 2.59 5.29
CA TYR A 52 -3.97 1.52 6.01
C TYR A 52 -3.26 1.97 7.28
N ARG A 53 -2.75 3.20 7.32
CA ARG A 53 -2.10 3.77 8.50
C ARG A 53 -3.11 4.49 9.39
N ASP A 54 -3.93 5.35 8.79
CA ASP A 54 -4.87 6.19 9.54
C ASP A 54 -6.23 5.51 9.76
N GLY A 55 -6.43 4.30 9.20
CA GLY A 55 -7.62 3.49 9.41
C GLY A 55 -8.92 4.07 8.83
N MET A 56 -8.83 5.08 7.95
CA MET A 56 -9.99 5.76 7.41
C MET A 56 -10.75 4.88 6.41
N THR A 57 -12.08 4.93 6.47
CA THR A 57 -12.96 4.32 5.48
C THR A 57 -12.87 5.04 4.13
N MET A 58 -13.29 4.38 3.04
CA MET A 58 -13.28 4.99 1.71
C MET A 58 -14.21 6.20 1.62
N GLU A 59 -15.31 6.18 2.37
CA GLU A 59 -16.28 7.25 2.50
C GLU A 59 -15.68 8.47 3.21
N GLU A 60 -14.91 8.28 4.28
CA GLU A 60 -14.21 9.38 4.97
C GLU A 60 -13.10 9.97 4.11
N ILE A 61 -12.31 9.13 3.43
CA ILE A 61 -11.28 9.59 2.49
C ILE A 61 -11.91 10.39 1.34
N ALA A 62 -13.05 9.93 0.83
CA ALA A 62 -13.80 10.61 -0.23
C ALA A 62 -14.22 12.01 0.21
N LYS A 63 -14.79 12.13 1.42
CA LYS A 63 -15.17 13.43 2.01
C LYS A 63 -13.94 14.32 2.22
N LEU A 64 -12.88 13.79 2.84
CA LEU A 64 -11.64 14.53 3.12
C LEU A 64 -11.01 15.10 1.85
N CYS A 65 -11.00 14.32 0.77
CA CYS A 65 -10.35 14.69 -0.48
C CYS A 65 -11.29 15.41 -1.48
N GLY A 66 -12.58 15.59 -1.14
CA GLY A 66 -13.56 16.20 -2.04
C GLY A 66 -13.79 15.41 -3.33
N VAL A 67 -13.76 14.07 -3.26
CA VAL A 67 -13.94 13.18 -4.43
C VAL A 67 -15.02 12.14 -4.18
N ASN A 68 -15.50 11.49 -5.25
CA ASN A 68 -16.42 10.37 -5.12
C ASN A 68 -15.75 9.14 -4.49
N ARG A 69 -16.51 8.39 -3.66
CA ARG A 69 -16.09 7.11 -3.08
C ARG A 69 -15.62 6.09 -4.15
N SER A 70 -16.24 6.10 -5.33
CA SER A 70 -15.82 5.27 -6.47
C SER A 70 -14.44 5.66 -7.03
N THR A 71 -14.01 6.93 -6.88
CA THR A 71 -12.67 7.40 -7.21
C THR A 71 -11.64 6.88 -6.20
N VAL A 72 -11.97 6.94 -4.91
CA VAL A 72 -11.12 6.37 -3.85
C VAL A 72 -10.92 4.88 -4.06
N SER A 73 -12.01 4.12 -4.24
CA SER A 73 -11.96 2.67 -4.48
C SER A 73 -11.10 2.29 -5.69
N ARG A 74 -11.33 2.94 -6.84
CA ARG A 74 -10.53 2.69 -8.07
C ARG A 74 -9.05 3.05 -7.86
N THR A 75 -8.76 4.12 -7.14
CA THR A 75 -7.38 4.55 -6.86
C THR A 75 -6.66 3.56 -5.95
N LEU A 76 -7.32 3.11 -4.88
CA LEU A 76 -6.81 2.07 -3.98
C LEU A 76 -6.58 0.74 -4.71
N LYS A 77 -7.52 0.32 -5.57
CA LYS A 77 -7.37 -0.88 -6.40
C LYS A 77 -6.12 -0.77 -7.30
N ARG A 78 -5.98 0.32 -8.05
CA ARG A 78 -4.82 0.55 -8.92
C ARG A 78 -3.51 0.62 -8.14
N ALA A 79 -3.52 1.23 -6.95
CA ALA A 79 -2.35 1.28 -6.09
C ALA A 79 -1.92 -0.13 -5.66
N ARG A 80 -2.85 -0.97 -5.17
CA ARG A 80 -2.57 -2.36 -4.80
C ARG A 80 -2.02 -3.18 -5.97
N GLU A 81 -2.62 -3.07 -7.15
CA GLU A 81 -2.13 -3.78 -8.34
C GLU A 81 -0.70 -3.39 -8.71
N ARG A 82 -0.35 -2.10 -8.58
CA ARG A 82 1.02 -1.62 -8.82
C ARG A 82 1.99 -2.18 -7.79
N LEU A 83 1.60 -2.25 -6.51
CA LEU A 83 2.41 -2.87 -5.46
C LEU A 83 2.63 -4.35 -5.74
N LYS A 84 1.56 -5.10 -6.08
CA LYS A 84 1.65 -6.52 -6.43
C LYS A 84 2.68 -6.78 -7.53
N ARG A 85 2.56 -6.05 -8.64
CA ARG A 85 3.47 -6.18 -9.78
C ARG A 85 4.91 -5.83 -9.41
N ALA A 86 5.11 -4.73 -8.70
CA ALA A 86 6.45 -4.29 -8.33
C ALA A 86 7.13 -5.29 -7.38
N ILE A 87 6.42 -5.81 -6.38
CA ILE A 87 6.96 -6.83 -5.48
C ILE A 87 7.28 -8.11 -6.25
N HIS A 88 6.36 -8.58 -7.12
CA HIS A 88 6.60 -9.77 -7.94
C HIS A 88 7.85 -9.61 -8.81
N CYS A 89 7.99 -8.49 -9.53
CA CYS A 89 9.18 -8.21 -10.33
C CYS A 89 10.46 -8.21 -9.49
N GLU A 90 10.45 -7.62 -8.29
CA GLU A 90 11.64 -7.58 -7.43
C GLU A 90 12.00 -8.95 -6.86
N LEU A 91 11.03 -9.78 -6.50
CA LEU A 91 11.26 -11.16 -6.07
C LEU A 91 11.85 -12.00 -7.21
N VAL A 92 11.30 -11.87 -8.42
CA VAL A 92 11.83 -12.54 -9.63
C VAL A 92 13.25 -12.10 -9.94
N LYS A 93 13.55 -10.79 -9.91
CA LYS A 93 14.92 -10.27 -10.12
C LYS A 93 15.91 -10.85 -9.10
N LYS A 94 15.51 -10.97 -7.83
CA LYS A 94 16.36 -11.58 -6.80
C LYS A 94 16.57 -13.08 -7.01
N ALA A 95 15.56 -13.78 -7.51
CA ALA A 95 15.65 -15.21 -7.82
C ALA A 95 16.57 -15.48 -9.03
N ILE A 96 16.53 -14.62 -10.06
CA ILE A 96 17.38 -14.75 -11.27
C ILE A 96 18.84 -14.36 -11.01
N LYS A 97 19.10 -13.45 -10.06
CA LYS A 97 20.46 -13.02 -9.69
C LYS A 97 21.17 -13.98 -8.71
N ARG A 98 20.59 -15.15 -8.42
CA ARG A 98 21.22 -16.25 -7.70
C ARG A 98 21.75 -17.27 -8.69
#